data_AF-A0A183V894-F1
#
_entry.id   AF-A0A183V894-F1
#
_cell.length_a   1.000
_cell.length_b   1.000
_cell.length_c   1.000
_cell.angle_alpha   90.00
_cell.angle_beta   90.00
_cell.angle_gamma   90.00
#
_symmetry.space_group_name_H-M   'P 1'
#
loop_
_entity.id
_entity.type
_entity.pdbx_description
1 polymer ?
#
loop_
_entity_poly.entity_id
_entity_poly.type
_entity_poly.pdbx_seq_one_letter_code
_entity_poly.pdbx_strand_id
1 'polypeptide(L)'
;MNAKYHLERCLKEERDYSIGKAHCRLASLYKDYDPQLRDITELQFQVKWKRCNEAVPVLERIVKSHPSDEAWAIIHKMFMTATSQSTSVERDIFLEVSTDILESILSGLSKRFDSNDSLKTKLLLFAVQASTEEKHAKLVIRAITYLSDKVNADSGIVSGVGKYHIYIAIIVAPTLLKRNLTHVPLTRMLNIMMTTIHVALVWTFNRQQLEDLLKEASPSYANAADNFTANSWDIISALIDKSIQAYDLGPALNVQAHSSESAAVLKCIDKAMAAKAELKKILMAFFVWRAYSLWRRLIAEDELLAWQPVSNWSTDVDKIIDDKAELSTDKGTPSKKSRSSRERRDKVVLSSTTKIANSINKEICDAYELCSAAVCSFTGSASVSECEENLRLANFFPDVQQFISESLLFKCKLDEAISHFSERLDRDDKDAPQMDVLSVQLACANALARNWSDACECLFGVMLSIYTSTAVDHENDQLLGTLLVLSQYKFSEKGFQSFNRIMRHIEAKGSLNYPGLVTHITNMAILEEISRVQEYCTEYVTIQVALPQVHRRIGQSTRHSVRGTKDGQRQSLEEQMKKWRNNPIETVSGYFLDEKENILKLLESR
;
A
#
# COMPACT_ATOMS: atom_id res chain seq x y z
N MET A 1 60.74 5.33 43.09
CA MET A 1 59.42 4.88 42.60
C MET A 1 58.37 5.84 43.13
N ASN A 2 57.33 6.09 42.35
CA ASN A 2 56.26 7.05 42.66
C ASN A 2 54.89 6.44 42.31
N ALA A 3 53.78 7.12 42.65
CA ALA A 3 52.43 6.59 42.40
C ALA A 3 52.20 6.28 40.92
N LYS A 4 52.60 7.20 40.03
CA LYS A 4 52.46 7.06 38.57
C LYS A 4 53.13 5.80 38.03
N TYR A 5 54.35 5.49 38.48
CA TYR A 5 55.07 4.27 38.08
C TYR A 5 54.28 2.99 38.38
N HIS A 6 53.63 2.93 39.55
CA HIS A 6 52.84 1.77 39.93
C HIS A 6 51.53 1.66 39.15
N LEU A 7 50.86 2.77 38.85
CA LEU A 7 49.67 2.78 38.00
C LEU A 7 50.00 2.34 36.56
N GLU A 8 51.12 2.78 36.00
CA GLU A 8 51.58 2.31 34.68
C GLU A 8 51.93 0.81 34.67
N ARG A 9 52.58 0.32 35.73
CA ARG A 9 52.87 -1.12 35.91
C ARG A 9 51.59 -1.95 36.02
N CYS A 10 50.57 -1.44 36.70
CA CYS A 10 49.26 -2.09 36.81
C CYS A 10 48.65 -2.36 35.42
N LEU A 11 48.63 -1.35 34.53
CA LEU A 11 48.08 -1.51 33.19
C LEU A 11 48.94 -2.35 32.25
N LYS A 12 50.27 -2.31 32.42
CA LYS A 12 51.22 -3.11 31.62
C LYS A 12 51.26 -4.58 32.00
N GLU A 13 50.77 -4.95 33.18
CA GLU A 13 50.76 -6.35 33.61
C GLU A 13 49.78 -7.18 32.75
N GLU A 14 50.28 -8.30 32.21
CA GLU A 14 49.56 -9.16 31.26
C GLU A 14 49.45 -10.61 31.73
N ARG A 15 50.26 -11.03 32.71
CA ARG A 15 50.40 -12.43 33.09
C ARG A 15 49.72 -12.76 34.41
N ASP A 16 49.76 -11.86 35.39
CA ASP A 16 49.20 -12.11 36.71
C ASP A 16 48.32 -10.95 37.20
N TYR A 17 47.02 -11.23 37.31
CA TYR A 17 46.02 -10.31 37.84
C TYR A 17 46.36 -9.80 39.25
N SER A 18 46.87 -10.68 40.12
CA SER A 18 47.16 -10.34 41.52
C SER A 18 48.31 -9.35 41.61
N ILE A 19 49.33 -9.50 40.76
CA ILE A 19 50.47 -8.58 40.66
C ILE A 19 50.00 -7.21 40.15
N GLY A 20 49.19 -7.18 39.08
CA GLY A 20 48.63 -5.94 38.55
C GLY A 20 47.77 -5.20 39.58
N LYS A 21 46.91 -5.93 40.29
CA LYS A 21 46.05 -5.37 41.36
C LYS A 21 46.88 -4.87 42.55
N ALA A 22 47.95 -5.56 42.91
CA ALA A 22 48.86 -5.14 43.97
C ALA A 22 49.53 -3.80 43.62
N HIS A 23 49.96 -3.61 42.37
CA HIS A 23 50.50 -2.33 41.92
C HIS A 23 49.49 -1.18 42.02
N CYS A 24 48.21 -1.41 41.69
CA CYS A 24 47.16 -0.41 41.88
C CYS A 24 46.99 0.00 43.35
N ARG A 25 47.11 -0.96 44.29
CA ARG A 25 47.05 -0.70 45.74
C ARG A 25 48.30 0.01 46.26
N LEU A 26 49.49 -0.38 45.79
CA LEU A 26 50.76 0.21 46.23
C LEU A 26 50.87 1.70 45.88
N ALA A 27 50.20 2.15 44.81
CA ALA A 27 50.18 3.56 44.43
C ALA A 27 49.68 4.49 45.55
N SER A 28 48.79 4.04 46.44
CA SER A 28 48.24 4.85 47.54
C SER A 28 49.22 5.14 48.66
N LEU A 29 50.40 4.50 48.67
CA LEU A 29 51.42 4.69 49.70
C LEU A 29 52.37 5.86 49.38
N TYR A 30 52.26 6.45 48.18
CA TYR A 30 53.17 7.49 47.71
C TYR A 30 52.58 8.88 47.86
N LYS A 31 53.44 9.89 48.04
CA LYS A 31 53.04 11.29 48.26
C LYS A 31 52.40 11.95 47.03
N ASP A 32 52.70 11.47 45.83
CA ASP A 32 52.15 11.94 44.56
C ASP A 32 50.86 11.19 44.15
N TYR A 33 50.17 10.57 45.13
CA TYR A 33 48.95 9.81 44.88
C TYR A 33 47.78 10.72 44.46
N ASP A 34 47.19 10.40 43.31
CA ASP A 34 45.94 11.00 42.83
C ASP A 34 44.82 9.94 42.88
N PRO A 35 43.81 10.12 43.75
CA PRO A 35 42.66 9.22 43.84
C PRO A 35 41.88 9.07 42.54
N GLN A 36 41.75 10.14 41.74
CA GLN A 36 41.00 10.09 40.48
C GLN A 36 41.76 9.27 39.44
N LEU A 37 43.07 9.54 39.28
CA LEU A 37 43.92 8.78 38.37
C LEU A 37 43.96 7.28 38.75
N ARG A 38 43.96 6.98 40.05
CA ARG A 38 43.90 5.60 40.55
C ARG A 38 42.59 4.91 40.20
N ASP A 39 41.45 5.57 40.40
CA ASP A 39 40.14 4.98 40.07
C ASP A 39 39.99 4.77 38.56
N ILE A 40 40.44 5.72 37.74
CA ILE A 40 40.51 5.58 36.27
C ILE A 40 41.36 4.36 35.89
N THR A 41 42.56 4.22 36.47
CA THR A 41 43.48 3.12 36.20
C THR A 41 42.87 1.78 36.64
N GLU A 42 42.23 1.74 37.81
CA GLU A 42 41.55 0.55 38.32
C GLU A 42 40.43 0.12 37.37
N LEU A 43 39.61 1.06 36.89
CA LEU A 43 38.53 0.76 35.93
C LEU A 43 39.10 0.12 34.65
N GLN A 44 40.10 0.76 34.03
CA GLN A 44 40.75 0.24 32.82
C GLN A 44 41.38 -1.15 33.05
N PHE A 45 41.98 -1.36 34.22
CA PHE A 45 42.55 -2.66 34.59
C PHE A 45 41.47 -3.74 34.73
N GLN A 46 40.36 -3.46 35.41
CA GLN A 46 39.28 -4.44 35.56
C GLN A 46 38.62 -4.78 34.21
N VAL A 47 38.46 -3.79 33.33
CA VAL A 47 37.97 -4.00 31.95
C VAL A 47 38.94 -4.88 31.16
N LYS A 48 40.25 -4.60 31.19
CA LYS A 48 41.29 -5.41 30.54
C LYS A 48 41.22 -6.88 30.97
N TRP A 49 40.98 -7.13 32.26
CA TRP A 49 40.90 -8.48 32.83
C TRP A 49 39.50 -9.10 32.81
N LYS A 50 38.53 -8.48 32.12
CA LYS A 50 37.14 -8.96 31.99
C LYS A 50 36.41 -9.17 33.32
N ARG A 51 36.70 -8.33 34.31
CA ARG A 51 36.15 -8.41 35.69
C ARG A 51 34.98 -7.44 35.87
N CYS A 52 33.83 -7.73 35.24
CA CYS A 52 32.64 -6.86 35.28
C CYS A 52 32.21 -6.48 36.71
N ASN A 53 32.04 -7.47 37.60
CA ASN A 53 31.59 -7.27 38.98
C ASN A 53 32.51 -6.34 39.80
N GLU A 54 33.80 -6.29 39.46
CA GLU A 54 34.77 -5.41 40.12
C GLU A 54 34.86 -4.03 39.46
N ALA A 55 34.53 -3.93 38.16
CA ALA A 55 34.55 -2.70 37.40
C ALA A 55 33.33 -1.81 37.69
N VAL A 56 32.14 -2.40 37.90
CA VAL A 56 30.88 -1.65 38.14
C VAL A 56 30.99 -0.70 39.35
N PRO A 57 31.43 -1.14 40.55
CA PRO A 57 31.54 -0.23 41.69
C PRO A 57 32.56 0.89 41.47
N VAL A 58 33.63 0.63 40.71
CA VAL A 58 34.65 1.63 40.38
C VAL A 58 34.07 2.69 39.45
N LEU A 59 33.33 2.27 38.41
CA LEU A 59 32.62 3.20 37.51
C LEU A 59 31.61 4.06 38.28
N GLU A 60 30.83 3.47 39.19
CA GLU A 60 29.88 4.23 40.01
C GLU A 60 30.59 5.28 40.89
N ARG A 61 31.74 4.95 41.49
CA ARG A 61 32.54 5.93 42.26
C ARG A 61 33.00 7.09 41.40
N ILE A 62 33.56 6.79 40.22
CA ILE A 62 34.06 7.81 39.28
C ILE A 62 32.92 8.79 38.93
N VAL A 63 31.76 8.26 38.54
CA VAL A 63 30.60 9.08 38.15
C VAL A 63 30.09 9.94 39.30
N LYS A 64 30.00 9.40 40.53
CA LYS A 64 29.57 10.14 41.73
C LYS A 64 30.56 11.24 42.13
N SER A 65 31.86 11.04 41.89
CA SER A 65 32.92 11.98 42.26
C SER A 65 33.05 13.23 41.37
N HIS A 66 32.14 13.44 40.40
CA HIS A 66 32.20 14.51 39.40
C HIS A 66 33.51 14.45 38.58
N PRO A 67 33.60 13.52 37.61
CA PRO A 67 34.86 13.16 36.98
C PRO A 67 35.51 14.30 36.17
N SER A 68 36.84 14.24 36.07
CA SER A 68 37.66 15.05 35.15
C SER A 68 37.30 14.76 33.68
N ASP A 69 37.73 15.63 32.76
CA ASP A 69 37.54 15.41 31.32
C ASP A 69 38.19 14.12 30.83
N GLU A 70 39.32 13.73 31.43
CA GLU A 70 40.01 12.47 31.15
C GLU A 70 39.16 11.24 31.53
N ALA A 71 38.53 11.26 32.70
CA ALA A 71 37.61 10.21 33.11
C ALA A 71 36.40 10.11 32.16
N TRP A 72 35.83 11.25 31.75
CA TRP A 72 34.73 11.25 30.79
C TRP A 72 35.13 10.77 29.40
N ALA A 73 36.35 11.05 28.95
CA ALA A 73 36.88 10.51 27.69
C ALA A 73 36.98 8.97 27.73
N ILE A 74 37.35 8.41 28.88
CA ILE A 74 37.43 6.96 29.08
C ILE A 74 36.03 6.34 29.13
N ILE A 75 35.10 6.94 29.88
CA ILE A 75 33.70 6.51 29.91
C ILE A 75 33.08 6.57 28.51
N HIS A 76 33.35 7.63 27.75
CA HIS A 76 32.90 7.76 26.37
C HIS A 76 33.46 6.65 25.49
N LYS A 77 34.76 6.36 25.57
CA LYS A 77 35.39 5.26 24.82
C LYS A 77 34.77 3.90 25.18
N MET A 78 34.60 3.62 26.46
CA MET A 78 33.95 2.40 26.92
C MET A 78 32.51 2.29 26.40
N PHE A 79 31.76 3.40 26.43
CA PHE A 79 30.39 3.44 25.93
C PHE A 79 30.31 3.19 24.41
N MET A 80 31.24 3.75 23.63
CA MET A 80 31.32 3.49 22.19
C MET A 80 31.66 2.02 21.90
N THR A 81 32.50 1.37 22.71
CA THR A 81 32.72 -0.08 22.63
C THR A 81 31.45 -0.88 22.99
N ALA A 82 30.77 -0.50 24.07
CA ALA A 82 29.55 -1.16 24.55
C ALA A 82 28.37 -1.09 23.55
N THR A 83 28.30 -0.02 22.77
CA THR A 83 27.25 0.18 21.76
C THR A 83 27.58 -0.52 20.44
N SER A 84 28.85 -0.59 20.05
CA SER A 84 29.30 -1.18 18.78
C SER A 84 29.39 -2.71 18.81
N GLN A 85 29.64 -3.32 19.98
CA GLN A 85 29.83 -4.76 20.13
C GLN A 85 28.70 -5.38 20.95
N SER A 86 28.11 -6.47 20.46
CA SER A 86 27.06 -7.21 21.16
C SER A 86 27.58 -8.00 22.37
N THR A 87 28.87 -8.38 22.35
CA THR A 87 29.55 -9.12 23.43
C THR A 87 30.83 -8.38 23.81
N SER A 88 30.75 -7.51 24.83
CA SER A 88 31.91 -6.79 25.38
C SER A 88 31.76 -6.62 26.89
N VAL A 89 32.88 -6.56 27.60
CA VAL A 89 32.90 -6.36 29.05
C VAL A 89 32.32 -4.99 29.39
N GLU A 90 32.60 -4.00 28.56
CA GLU A 90 32.05 -2.66 28.67
C GLU A 90 30.52 -2.69 28.62
N ARG A 91 29.93 -3.47 27.69
CA ARG A 91 28.48 -3.64 27.62
C ARG A 91 27.94 -4.24 28.91
N ASP A 92 28.54 -5.33 29.41
CA ASP A 92 28.11 -5.98 30.65
C ASP A 92 28.15 -5.00 31.83
N ILE A 93 29.20 -4.18 31.93
CA ILE A 93 29.33 -3.15 32.98
C ILE A 93 28.17 -2.15 32.91
N PHE A 94 27.84 -1.62 31.72
CA PHE A 94 26.74 -0.67 31.56
C PHE A 94 25.34 -1.31 31.74
N LEU A 95 25.21 -2.63 31.60
CA LEU A 95 23.97 -3.34 31.92
C LEU A 95 23.78 -3.51 33.44
N GLU A 96 24.87 -3.61 34.20
CA GLU A 96 24.84 -3.86 35.64
C GLU A 96 24.69 -2.58 36.49
N VAL A 97 25.14 -1.40 36.01
CA VAL A 97 25.01 -0.13 36.75
C VAL A 97 23.57 0.22 37.15
N SER A 98 23.42 0.93 38.26
CA SER A 98 22.13 1.45 38.73
C SER A 98 21.52 2.50 37.77
N THR A 99 20.19 2.69 37.82
CA THR A 99 19.47 3.64 36.95
C THR A 99 19.96 5.07 37.11
N ASP A 100 20.20 5.51 38.34
CA ASP A 100 20.65 6.88 38.63
C ASP A 100 22.05 7.13 38.06
N ILE A 101 22.91 6.11 38.09
CA ILE A 101 24.27 6.19 37.54
C ILE A 101 24.23 6.19 36.02
N LEU A 102 23.42 5.33 35.41
CA LEU A 102 23.23 5.35 33.96
C LEU A 102 22.69 6.72 33.51
N GLU A 103 21.69 7.28 34.19
CA GLU A 103 21.18 8.63 33.90
C GLU A 103 22.26 9.71 34.01
N SER A 104 23.11 9.63 35.04
CA SER A 104 24.22 10.55 35.25
C SER A 104 25.27 10.43 34.13
N ILE A 105 25.57 9.20 33.69
CA ILE A 105 26.46 8.93 32.56
C ILE A 105 25.87 9.50 31.27
N LEU A 106 24.60 9.21 30.97
CA LEU A 106 23.90 9.72 29.79
C LEU A 106 23.88 11.25 29.77
N SER A 107 23.57 11.90 30.90
CA SER A 107 23.59 13.36 31.00
C SER A 107 25.01 13.93 30.90
N GLY A 108 26.01 13.28 31.49
CA GLY A 108 27.39 13.74 31.48
C GLY A 108 28.02 13.66 30.10
N LEU A 109 27.82 12.54 29.41
CA LEU A 109 28.27 12.35 28.03
C LEU A 109 27.59 13.33 27.07
N SER A 110 26.28 13.50 27.20
CA SER A 110 25.55 14.44 26.33
C SER A 110 26.01 15.89 26.55
N LYS A 111 26.26 16.34 27.80
CA LYS A 111 26.70 17.71 28.08
C LYS A 111 28.13 18.01 27.61
N ARG A 112 29.05 17.05 27.75
CA ARG A 112 30.49 17.28 27.48
C ARG A 112 30.88 17.03 26.03
N PHE A 113 30.13 16.17 25.34
CA PHE A 113 30.40 15.80 23.96
C PHE A 113 29.26 16.23 23.00
N ASP A 114 28.35 17.14 23.43
CA ASP A 114 27.26 17.75 22.64
C ASP A 114 27.82 18.33 21.32
N SER A 115 27.29 18.10 20.12
CA SER A 115 25.89 18.21 19.65
C SER A 115 25.54 17.21 18.55
N ASN A 116 26.22 16.07 18.47
CA ASN A 116 25.88 15.08 17.45
C ASN A 116 24.58 14.35 17.86
N ASP A 117 23.48 14.64 17.16
CA ASP A 117 22.22 13.87 17.22
C ASP A 117 22.50 12.34 17.23
N SER A 118 23.58 11.92 16.56
CA SER A 118 24.11 10.56 16.56
C SER A 118 24.46 10.01 17.96
N LEU A 119 25.23 10.73 18.78
CA LEU A 119 25.64 10.25 20.11
C LEU A 119 24.43 10.10 21.03
N LYS A 120 23.55 11.11 21.04
CA LYS A 120 22.31 11.08 21.82
C LYS A 120 21.38 9.94 21.38
N THR A 121 21.31 9.67 20.08
CA THR A 121 20.55 8.54 19.54
C THR A 121 21.14 7.21 20.00
N LYS A 122 22.46 6.99 19.89
CA LYS A 122 23.13 5.75 20.35
C LYS A 122 22.94 5.53 21.85
N LEU A 123 23.06 6.60 22.64
CA LEU A 123 22.84 6.62 24.08
C LEU A 123 21.43 6.13 24.46
N LEU A 124 20.41 6.68 23.81
CA LEU A 124 19.01 6.34 24.09
C LEU A 124 18.64 4.93 23.57
N LEU A 125 19.15 4.52 22.41
CA LEU A 125 18.94 3.16 21.90
C LEU A 125 19.58 2.11 22.79
N PHE A 126 20.79 2.38 23.29
CA PHE A 126 21.42 1.52 24.29
C PHE A 126 20.57 1.40 25.55
N ALA A 127 20.07 2.52 26.08
CA ALA A 127 19.21 2.51 27.26
C ALA A 127 17.92 1.71 27.05
N VAL A 128 17.33 1.75 25.84
CA VAL A 128 16.19 0.90 25.46
C VAL A 128 16.56 -0.58 25.51
N GLN A 129 17.68 -0.98 24.91
CA GLN A 129 18.12 -2.38 24.92
C GLN A 129 18.55 -2.89 26.29
N ALA A 130 19.13 -2.01 27.12
CA ALA A 130 19.65 -2.33 28.44
C ALA A 130 18.58 -2.43 29.53
N SER A 131 17.40 -1.89 29.28
CA SER A 131 16.33 -1.88 30.28
C SER A 131 15.61 -3.21 30.38
N THR A 132 15.24 -3.55 31.61
CA THR A 132 14.33 -4.65 31.93
C THR A 132 12.97 -4.07 32.37
N GLU A 133 12.05 -4.91 32.83
CA GLU A 133 10.74 -4.46 33.29
C GLU A 133 10.83 -3.56 34.53
N GLU A 134 11.75 -3.86 35.45
CA GLU A 134 11.97 -3.10 36.69
C GLU A 134 13.08 -2.05 36.56
N LYS A 135 14.09 -2.30 35.73
CA LYS A 135 15.30 -1.47 35.63
C LYS A 135 15.22 -0.51 34.44
N HIS A 136 15.55 0.77 34.67
CA HIS A 136 15.66 1.80 33.63
C HIS A 136 14.35 2.15 32.88
N ALA A 137 13.16 1.86 33.43
CA ALA A 137 11.87 2.15 32.77
C ALA A 137 11.69 3.64 32.38
N LYS A 138 12.12 4.58 33.24
CA LYS A 138 12.08 6.04 32.97
C LYS A 138 12.90 6.44 31.74
N LEU A 139 14.06 5.81 31.54
CA LEU A 139 14.94 6.08 30.41
C LEU A 139 14.30 5.68 29.08
N VAL A 140 13.49 4.63 29.08
CA VAL A 140 12.78 4.18 27.86
C VAL A 140 11.67 5.11 27.48
N ILE A 141 10.91 5.65 28.43
CA ILE A 141 9.91 6.68 28.14
C ILE A 141 10.59 7.91 27.51
N ARG A 142 11.76 8.31 28.03
CA ARG A 142 12.55 9.41 27.47
C ARG A 142 13.06 9.10 26.06
N ALA A 143 13.56 7.88 25.82
CA ALA A 143 14.00 7.44 24.51
C ALA A 143 12.85 7.42 23.50
N ILE A 144 11.71 6.84 23.86
CA ILE A 144 10.50 6.81 23.03
C ILE A 144 10.05 8.21 22.67
N THR A 145 10.03 9.12 23.66
CA THR A 145 9.71 10.55 23.44
C THR A 145 10.59 11.12 22.34
N TYR A 146 11.91 11.06 22.56
CA TYR A 146 12.89 11.66 21.66
C TYR A 146 12.82 11.08 20.25
N LEU A 147 12.72 9.75 20.12
CA LEU A 147 12.64 9.09 18.81
C LEU A 147 11.34 9.43 18.08
N SER A 148 10.20 9.45 18.80
CA SER A 148 8.89 9.79 18.21
C SER A 148 8.85 11.25 17.73
N ASP A 149 9.44 12.17 18.49
CA ASP A 149 9.50 13.58 18.11
C ASP A 149 10.41 13.79 16.87
N LYS A 150 11.50 13.01 16.77
CA LYS A 150 12.44 13.06 15.64
C LYS A 150 11.91 12.44 14.35
N VAL A 151 10.99 11.48 14.43
CA VAL A 151 10.32 10.89 13.26
C VAL A 151 9.68 11.96 12.38
N ASN A 152 9.01 12.95 12.98
CA ASN A 152 8.34 14.03 12.25
C ASN A 152 9.30 15.07 11.64
N ALA A 153 10.57 15.08 12.06
CA ALA A 153 11.56 16.07 11.67
C ALA A 153 12.68 15.48 10.79
N ASP A 154 12.57 14.21 10.40
CA ASP A 154 13.60 13.51 9.61
C ASP A 154 13.52 13.95 8.14
N SER A 155 14.66 14.36 7.55
CA SER A 155 14.73 14.80 6.16
C SER A 155 15.23 13.71 5.20
N GLY A 156 15.86 12.65 5.73
CA GLY A 156 16.42 11.54 4.94
C GLY A 156 15.41 10.42 4.77
N ILE A 157 14.31 10.68 4.06
CA ILE A 157 13.17 9.77 3.94
C ILE A 157 13.24 8.98 2.61
N VAL A 158 13.21 7.65 2.68
CA VAL A 158 13.07 6.74 1.54
C VAL A 158 11.69 6.09 1.61
N SER A 159 10.83 6.30 0.61
CA SER A 159 9.45 5.77 0.56
C SER A 159 8.64 6.06 1.84
N GLY A 160 8.83 7.26 2.41
CA GLY A 160 8.20 7.66 3.67
C GLY A 160 8.91 7.18 4.95
N VAL A 161 9.99 6.39 4.86
CA VAL A 161 10.73 5.85 6.00
C VAL A 161 12.12 6.47 6.13
N GLY A 162 12.39 7.08 7.29
CA GLY A 162 13.70 7.60 7.69
C GLY A 162 14.37 6.77 8.80
N LYS A 163 15.60 7.15 9.20
CA LYS A 163 16.39 6.39 10.20
C LYS A 163 15.68 6.22 11.55
N TYR A 164 14.94 7.24 12.00
CA TYR A 164 14.23 7.17 13.28
C TYR A 164 13.02 6.24 13.23
N HIS A 165 12.39 6.07 12.05
CA HIS A 165 11.33 5.09 11.84
C HIS A 165 11.89 3.67 12.02
N ILE A 166 13.05 3.41 11.41
CA ILE A 166 13.76 2.12 11.50
C ILE A 166 14.12 1.81 12.96
N TYR A 167 14.67 2.77 13.70
CA TYR A 167 15.01 2.58 15.10
C TYR A 167 13.79 2.25 15.96
N ILE A 168 12.65 2.88 15.71
CA ILE A 168 11.40 2.56 16.41
C ILE A 168 10.95 1.13 16.08
N ALA A 169 10.85 0.79 14.79
CA ALA A 169 10.30 -0.49 14.35
C ALA A 169 11.18 -1.70 14.72
N ILE A 170 12.51 -1.56 14.64
CA ILE A 170 13.44 -2.69 14.79
C ILE A 170 13.97 -2.82 16.22
N ILE A 171 14.11 -1.71 16.96
CA ILE A 171 14.69 -1.73 18.31
C ILE A 171 13.62 -1.50 19.38
N VAL A 172 12.85 -0.42 19.27
CA VAL A 172 11.90 -0.01 20.33
C VAL A 172 10.70 -0.95 20.40
N ALA A 173 10.06 -1.22 19.27
CA ALA A 173 8.87 -2.06 19.18
C ALA A 173 9.08 -3.47 19.77
N PRO A 174 10.12 -4.23 19.38
CA PRO A 174 10.38 -5.55 19.98
C PRO A 174 10.73 -5.48 21.46
N THR A 175 11.35 -4.39 21.91
CA THR A 175 11.71 -4.20 23.31
C THR A 175 10.48 -3.96 24.20
N LEU A 176 9.46 -3.27 23.67
CA LEU A 176 8.19 -3.02 24.36
C LEU A 176 7.37 -4.31 24.57
N LEU A 177 7.55 -5.32 23.72
CA LEU A 177 6.91 -6.63 23.89
C LEU A 177 7.34 -7.35 25.18
N LYS A 178 8.47 -6.99 25.77
CA LYS A 178 8.97 -7.60 27.01
C LYS A 178 8.59 -6.80 28.27
N ARG A 179 7.68 -5.83 28.15
CA ARG A 179 7.39 -4.87 29.24
C ARG A 179 5.92 -4.66 29.51
N ASN A 180 5.66 -4.16 30.71
CA ASN A 180 4.41 -3.50 31.03
C ASN A 180 4.29 -2.14 30.31
N LEU A 181 3.18 -1.95 29.58
CA LEU A 181 2.93 -0.76 28.76
C LEU A 181 2.18 0.35 29.53
N THR A 182 1.78 0.12 30.78
CA THR A 182 0.97 1.06 31.58
C THR A 182 1.57 2.47 31.71
N HIS A 183 2.90 2.59 31.63
CA HIS A 183 3.60 3.87 31.74
C HIS A 183 3.87 4.57 30.41
N VAL A 184 3.53 3.94 29.27
CA VAL A 184 3.68 4.54 27.94
C VAL A 184 2.35 5.20 27.53
N PRO A 185 2.33 6.49 27.17
CA PRO A 185 1.12 7.14 26.69
C PRO A 185 0.54 6.44 25.46
N LEU A 186 -0.79 6.29 25.40
CA LEU A 186 -1.47 5.61 24.29
C LEU A 186 -1.06 6.17 22.93
N THR A 187 -1.10 7.48 22.79
CA THR A 187 -0.80 8.18 21.54
C THR A 187 0.57 7.79 21.00
N ARG A 188 1.54 7.53 21.87
CA ARG A 188 2.87 7.06 21.47
C ARG A 188 2.88 5.59 21.11
N MET A 189 2.13 4.74 21.81
CA MET A 189 1.94 3.35 21.41
C MET A 189 1.31 3.23 20.03
N LEU A 190 0.27 4.01 19.76
CA LEU A 190 -0.39 4.09 18.45
C LEU A 190 0.59 4.54 17.36
N ASN A 191 1.38 5.58 17.62
CA ASN A 191 2.41 6.04 16.68
C ASN A 191 3.46 4.96 16.41
N ILE A 192 3.95 4.28 17.44
CA ILE A 192 4.92 3.18 17.29
C ILE A 192 4.34 2.06 16.44
N MET A 193 3.07 1.68 16.64
CA MET A 193 2.42 0.65 15.84
C MET A 193 2.33 1.06 14.36
N MET A 194 1.87 2.28 14.07
CA MET A 194 1.81 2.77 12.68
C MET A 194 3.17 2.88 12.02
N THR A 195 4.17 3.41 12.74
CA THR A 195 5.56 3.46 12.25
C THR A 195 6.09 2.05 11.97
N THR A 196 5.76 1.07 12.81
CA THR A 196 6.21 -0.32 12.61
C THR A 196 5.54 -0.97 11.40
N ILE A 197 4.24 -0.73 11.17
CA ILE A 197 3.52 -1.17 9.96
C ILE A 197 4.18 -0.58 8.70
N HIS A 198 4.46 0.73 8.71
CA HIS A 198 5.09 1.41 7.58
C HIS A 198 6.48 0.85 7.27
N VAL A 199 7.32 0.69 8.30
CA VAL A 199 8.65 0.09 8.11
C VAL A 199 8.54 -1.34 7.61
N ALA A 200 7.64 -2.17 8.15
CA ALA A 200 7.48 -3.56 7.70
C ALA A 200 7.14 -3.67 6.21
N LEU A 201 6.35 -2.74 5.67
CA LEU A 201 6.01 -2.67 4.25
C LEU A 201 7.19 -2.22 3.38
N VAL A 202 7.89 -1.14 3.77
CA VAL A 202 9.00 -0.63 2.96
C VAL A 202 10.23 -1.55 3.06
N TRP A 203 10.39 -2.24 4.18
CA TRP A 203 11.51 -3.15 4.44
C TRP A 203 11.64 -4.25 3.40
N THR A 204 10.53 -4.75 2.84
CA THR A 204 10.57 -5.80 1.81
C THR A 204 11.19 -5.33 0.49
N PHE A 205 11.13 -4.02 0.19
CA PHE A 205 11.59 -3.45 -1.08
C PHE A 205 12.95 -2.78 -0.96
N ASN A 206 13.22 -2.12 0.16
CA ASN A 206 14.41 -1.28 0.35
C ASN A 206 15.36 -1.83 1.43
N ARG A 207 15.28 -3.13 1.73
CA ARG A 207 16.01 -3.79 2.82
C ARG A 207 17.45 -3.32 2.95
N GLN A 208 18.22 -3.42 1.87
CA GLN A 208 19.66 -3.16 1.91
C GLN A 208 19.98 -1.70 2.27
N GLN A 209 19.27 -0.76 1.65
CA GLN A 209 19.42 0.67 1.95
C GLN A 209 19.00 1.02 3.39
N LEU A 210 17.92 0.41 3.89
CA LEU A 210 17.45 0.63 5.26
C LEU A 210 18.33 -0.04 6.31
N GLU A 211 18.91 -1.20 6.01
CA GLU A 211 19.91 -1.84 6.87
C GLU A 211 21.18 -1.02 7.01
N ASP A 212 21.61 -0.33 5.96
CA ASP A 212 22.79 0.52 6.02
C ASP A 212 22.56 1.72 6.96
N LEU A 213 21.36 2.33 6.93
CA LEU A 213 20.95 3.35 7.90
C LEU A 213 20.94 2.81 9.35
N LEU A 214 20.56 1.55 9.56
CA LEU A 214 20.61 0.92 10.88
C LEU A 214 22.06 0.68 11.35
N LYS A 215 22.95 0.27 10.44
CA LYS A 215 24.37 0.02 10.72
C LYS A 215 25.14 1.30 11.08
N GLU A 216 24.72 2.47 10.59
CA GLU A 216 25.27 3.77 11.02
C GLU A 216 25.14 4.00 12.54
N ALA A 217 24.01 3.58 13.13
CA ALA A 217 23.84 3.62 14.58
C ALA A 217 24.74 2.61 15.27
N SER A 218 24.68 1.34 14.85
CA SER A 218 25.61 0.32 15.32
C SER A 218 25.63 -0.91 14.42
N PRO A 219 26.82 -1.47 14.12
CA PRO A 219 26.92 -2.76 13.44
C PRO A 219 26.33 -3.92 14.26
N SER A 220 26.16 -3.76 15.58
CA SER A 220 25.57 -4.80 16.44
C SER A 220 24.09 -5.07 16.18
N TYR A 221 23.42 -4.22 15.38
CA TYR A 221 21.98 -4.34 15.08
C TYR A 221 21.66 -5.26 13.90
N ALA A 222 22.64 -5.92 13.28
CA ALA A 222 22.41 -6.90 12.22
C ALA A 222 21.42 -8.00 12.65
N ASN A 223 21.61 -8.58 13.85
CA ASN A 223 20.69 -9.60 14.38
C ASN A 223 19.27 -9.07 14.59
N ALA A 224 19.12 -7.79 14.91
CA ALA A 224 17.79 -7.18 15.09
C ALA A 224 17.09 -6.99 13.73
N ALA A 225 17.84 -6.62 12.68
CA ALA A 225 17.34 -6.56 11.30
C ALA A 225 16.90 -7.93 10.78
N ASP A 226 17.66 -8.99 11.04
CA ASP A 226 17.28 -10.35 10.65
C ASP A 226 16.03 -10.83 11.38
N ASN A 227 15.95 -10.57 12.69
CA ASN A 227 14.76 -10.88 13.48
C ASN A 227 13.53 -10.11 12.97
N PHE A 228 13.68 -8.83 12.63
CA PHE A 228 12.59 -8.03 12.07
C PHE A 228 12.15 -8.55 10.70
N THR A 229 13.09 -8.97 9.85
CA THR A 229 12.78 -9.56 8.54
C THR A 229 11.92 -10.82 8.67
N ALA A 230 12.21 -11.66 9.66
CA ALA A 230 11.44 -12.87 9.90
C ALA A 230 10.07 -12.59 10.56
N ASN A 231 10.01 -11.64 11.50
CA ASN A 231 8.92 -11.55 12.48
C ASN A 231 8.22 -10.17 12.51
N SER A 232 8.40 -9.29 11.52
CA SER A 232 7.86 -7.92 11.54
C SER A 232 6.36 -7.85 11.82
N TRP A 233 5.57 -8.69 11.15
CA TRP A 233 4.12 -8.74 11.32
C TRP A 233 3.68 -9.33 12.66
N ASP A 234 4.44 -10.29 13.19
CA ASP A 234 4.18 -10.88 14.52
C ASP A 234 4.48 -9.87 15.63
N ILE A 235 5.53 -9.07 15.46
CA ILE A 235 5.86 -7.96 16.36
C ILE A 235 4.70 -6.96 16.40
N ILE A 236 4.15 -6.59 15.24
CA ILE A 236 3.01 -5.67 15.15
C ILE A 236 1.76 -6.26 15.81
N SER A 237 1.43 -7.52 15.51
CA SER A 237 0.28 -8.21 16.13
C SER A 237 0.40 -8.23 17.65
N ALA A 238 1.57 -8.59 18.18
CA ALA A 238 1.80 -8.64 19.62
C ALA A 238 1.73 -7.26 20.29
N LEU A 239 2.12 -6.18 19.59
CA LEU A 239 1.95 -4.81 20.09
C LEU A 239 0.48 -4.39 20.13
N ILE A 240 -0.30 -4.79 19.12
CA ILE A 240 -1.74 -4.56 19.07
C ILE A 240 -2.43 -5.30 20.22
N ASP A 241 -2.14 -6.59 20.39
CA ASP A 241 -2.73 -7.40 21.46
C ASP A 241 -2.43 -6.83 22.84
N LYS A 242 -1.18 -6.46 23.09
CA LYS A 242 -0.80 -5.80 24.35
C LYS A 242 -1.46 -4.45 24.54
N SER A 243 -1.66 -3.68 23.47
CA SER A 243 -2.37 -2.41 23.55
C SER A 243 -3.83 -2.65 23.92
N ILE A 244 -4.51 -3.58 23.23
CA ILE A 244 -5.91 -3.96 23.54
C ILE A 244 -6.03 -4.38 25.01
N GLN A 245 -5.16 -5.28 25.50
CA GLN A 245 -5.16 -5.70 26.91
C GLN A 245 -4.97 -4.54 27.88
N ALA A 246 -4.10 -3.58 27.55
CA ALA A 246 -3.88 -2.39 28.37
C ALA A 246 -5.11 -1.44 28.39
N TYR A 247 -5.94 -1.42 27.34
CA TYR A 247 -7.14 -0.56 27.27
C TYR A 247 -8.43 -1.24 27.72
N ASP A 248 -8.56 -2.56 27.56
CA ASP A 248 -9.70 -3.33 28.06
C ASP A 248 -9.74 -3.36 29.60
N LEU A 249 -8.59 -3.23 30.27
CA LEU A 249 -8.50 -3.08 31.73
C LEU A 249 -8.90 -1.68 32.23
N GLY A 250 -9.19 -0.74 31.32
CA GLY A 250 -9.47 0.66 31.63
C GLY A 250 -8.23 1.43 32.08
N PRO A 251 -8.11 2.75 31.80
CA PRO A 251 -7.08 3.55 32.43
C PRO A 251 -7.26 3.47 33.95
N ALA A 252 -6.18 3.22 34.70
CA ALA A 252 -6.21 3.32 36.15
C ALA A 252 -6.72 4.72 36.53
N LEU A 253 -7.95 4.78 37.02
CA LEU A 253 -8.62 6.00 37.46
C LEU A 253 -7.89 6.52 38.69
N ASN A 254 -6.87 7.35 38.49
CA ASN A 254 -6.22 8.06 39.58
C ASN A 254 -7.09 9.28 39.94
N VAL A 255 -8.22 9.02 40.60
CA VAL A 255 -9.13 10.05 41.10
C VAL A 255 -8.51 10.61 42.37
N GLN A 256 -7.51 11.49 42.23
CA GLN A 256 -7.23 12.45 43.30
C GLN A 256 -8.33 13.51 43.26
N ALA A 257 -9.29 13.34 44.17
CA ALA A 257 -10.49 14.14 44.31
C ALA A 257 -10.16 15.61 44.56
N HIS A 258 -10.45 16.49 43.61
CA HIS A 258 -10.81 17.88 43.87
C HIS A 258 -11.80 18.41 42.81
N SER A 259 -13.01 18.71 43.30
CA SER A 259 -14.10 19.55 42.75
C SER A 259 -14.12 19.84 41.24
N SER A 260 -14.53 18.85 40.44
CA SER A 260 -15.50 18.93 39.32
C SER A 260 -15.64 17.54 38.69
N GLU A 261 -15.98 16.55 39.51
CA GLU A 261 -15.84 15.12 39.20
C GLU A 261 -16.58 14.70 37.92
N SER A 262 -17.73 15.31 37.60
CA SER A 262 -18.47 15.01 36.37
C SER A 262 -17.77 15.50 35.09
N ALA A 263 -17.11 16.66 35.12
CA ALA A 263 -16.42 17.21 33.94
C ALA A 263 -15.11 16.47 33.67
N ALA A 264 -14.41 16.06 34.74
CA ALA A 264 -13.22 15.23 34.64
C ALA A 264 -13.55 13.82 34.11
N VAL A 265 -14.64 13.21 34.57
CA VAL A 265 -15.12 11.91 34.07
C VAL A 265 -15.55 12.00 32.61
N LEU A 266 -16.30 13.04 32.22
CA LEU A 266 -16.71 13.23 30.82
C LEU A 266 -15.49 13.37 29.90
N LYS A 267 -14.50 14.17 30.31
CA LYS A 267 -13.24 14.32 29.57
C LYS A 267 -12.44 13.01 29.49
N CYS A 268 -12.53 12.15 30.51
CA CYS A 268 -11.93 10.81 30.48
C CYS A 268 -12.67 9.88 29.51
N ILE A 269 -14.01 9.94 29.47
CA ILE A 269 -14.84 9.17 28.52
C ILE A 269 -14.52 9.61 27.09
N ASP A 270 -14.46 10.91 26.81
CA ASP A 270 -14.14 11.44 25.47
C ASP A 270 -12.75 10.98 25.01
N LYS A 271 -11.76 11.01 25.91
CA LYS A 271 -10.41 10.50 25.63
C LYS A 271 -10.40 9.00 25.36
N ALA A 272 -11.18 8.21 26.11
CA ALA A 272 -11.28 6.77 25.91
C ALA A 272 -11.99 6.42 24.58
N MET A 273 -13.01 7.19 24.20
CA MET A 273 -13.69 7.04 22.92
C MET A 273 -12.78 7.40 21.74
N ALA A 274 -12.03 8.51 21.83
CA ALA A 274 -11.05 8.88 20.83
C ALA A 274 -9.94 7.83 20.69
N ALA A 275 -9.41 7.34 21.82
CA ALA A 275 -8.46 6.25 21.88
C ALA A 275 -8.94 4.98 21.15
N LYS A 276 -10.18 4.57 21.41
CA LYS A 276 -10.82 3.40 20.79
C LYS A 276 -10.98 3.59 19.28
N ALA A 277 -11.37 4.79 18.84
CA ALA A 277 -11.49 5.11 17.42
C ALA A 277 -10.14 5.04 16.70
N GLU A 278 -9.08 5.61 17.29
CA GLU A 278 -7.73 5.56 16.71
C GLU A 278 -7.15 4.13 16.68
N LEU A 279 -7.37 3.34 17.74
CA LEU A 279 -6.97 1.92 17.75
C LEU A 279 -7.70 1.12 16.66
N LYS A 280 -9.00 1.39 16.44
CA LYS A 280 -9.77 0.78 15.35
C LYS A 280 -9.16 1.12 13.98
N LYS A 281 -8.75 2.37 13.74
CA LYS A 281 -8.09 2.77 12.48
C LYS A 281 -6.80 1.98 12.25
N ILE A 282 -5.97 1.85 13.28
CA ILE A 282 -4.69 1.13 13.21
C ILE A 282 -4.90 -0.37 12.97
N LEU A 283 -5.89 -0.97 13.64
CA LEU A 283 -6.28 -2.37 13.41
C LEU A 283 -6.70 -2.60 11.95
N MET A 284 -7.49 -1.70 11.36
CA MET A 284 -7.90 -1.87 9.97
C MET A 284 -6.72 -1.68 9.01
N ALA A 285 -5.87 -0.70 9.26
CA ALA A 285 -4.64 -0.51 8.50
C ALA A 285 -3.76 -1.76 8.56
N PHE A 286 -3.57 -2.35 9.75
CA PHE A 286 -2.82 -3.60 9.91
C PHE A 286 -3.38 -4.73 9.04
N PHE A 287 -4.69 -4.98 9.08
CA PHE A 287 -5.29 -6.06 8.28
C PHE A 287 -5.16 -5.82 6.78
N VAL A 288 -5.41 -4.59 6.32
CA VAL A 288 -5.26 -4.23 4.91
C VAL A 288 -3.82 -4.45 4.44
N TRP A 289 -2.86 -3.88 5.17
CA TRP A 289 -1.45 -3.91 4.78
C TRP A 289 -0.80 -5.30 4.94
N ARG A 290 -1.23 -6.08 5.94
CA ARG A 290 -0.81 -7.47 6.08
C ARG A 290 -1.30 -8.30 4.92
N ALA A 291 -2.59 -8.19 4.58
CA ALA A 291 -3.16 -8.96 3.49
C ALA A 291 -2.56 -8.56 2.13
N TYR A 292 -2.31 -7.27 1.91
CA TYR A 292 -1.58 -6.78 0.74
C TYR A 292 -0.16 -7.35 0.67
N SER A 293 0.59 -7.37 1.79
CA SER A 293 1.95 -7.94 1.81
C SER A 293 1.97 -9.43 1.46
N LEU A 294 0.93 -10.18 1.85
CA LEU A 294 0.78 -11.60 1.52
C LEU A 294 0.46 -11.78 0.04
N TRP A 295 -0.50 -11.00 -0.48
CA TRP A 295 -0.88 -11.02 -1.88
C TRP A 295 0.30 -10.67 -2.80
N ARG A 296 0.98 -9.55 -2.54
CA ARG A 296 2.12 -9.08 -3.36
C ARG A 296 3.31 -10.03 -3.35
N ARG A 297 3.54 -10.77 -2.25
CA ARG A 297 4.59 -11.80 -2.21
C ARG A 297 4.30 -12.97 -3.15
N LEU A 298 3.02 -13.23 -3.43
CA LEU A 298 2.61 -14.39 -4.22
C LEU A 298 2.44 -14.09 -5.71
N ILE A 299 2.51 -12.82 -6.14
CA ILE A 299 2.34 -12.38 -7.52
C ILE A 299 3.67 -11.86 -8.07
N ALA A 300 4.05 -12.30 -9.27
CA ALA A 300 5.19 -11.74 -9.99
C ALA A 300 4.86 -10.33 -10.51
N GLU A 301 5.85 -9.43 -10.56
CA GLU A 301 5.66 -8.01 -10.96
C GLU A 301 4.94 -7.83 -12.31
N ASP A 302 5.03 -8.82 -13.21
CA ASP A 302 4.43 -8.81 -14.55
C ASP A 302 3.03 -9.48 -14.62
N GLU A 303 2.52 -10.09 -13.55
CA GLU A 303 1.24 -10.82 -13.53
C GLU A 303 0.06 -9.96 -13.03
N LEU A 304 0.31 -8.68 -12.71
CA LEU A 304 -0.66 -7.77 -12.08
C LEU A 304 -1.96 -7.57 -12.89
N LEU A 305 -1.99 -7.96 -14.17
CA LEU A 305 -3.12 -7.77 -15.09
C LEU A 305 -3.85 -9.07 -15.49
N ALA A 306 -3.42 -10.25 -15.03
CA ALA A 306 -3.85 -11.53 -15.62
C ALA A 306 -4.81 -12.38 -14.76
N TRP A 307 -5.20 -11.93 -13.57
CA TRP A 307 -5.95 -12.79 -12.64
C TRP A 307 -7.47 -12.73 -12.83
N GLN A 308 -7.97 -13.47 -13.83
CA GLN A 308 -9.35 -13.97 -13.83
C GLN A 308 -9.35 -15.40 -13.27
N PRO A 309 -10.08 -15.71 -12.18
CA PRO A 309 -10.31 -17.10 -11.79
C PRO A 309 -11.19 -17.77 -12.86
N VAL A 310 -10.62 -18.67 -13.66
CA VAL A 310 -11.29 -19.34 -14.79
C VAL A 310 -12.33 -20.39 -14.34
N SER A 311 -12.52 -20.60 -13.04
CA SER A 311 -13.47 -21.61 -12.52
C SER A 311 -14.74 -21.01 -11.91
N ASN A 312 -15.83 -21.06 -12.70
CA ASN A 312 -17.24 -21.18 -12.28
C ASN A 312 -17.84 -20.14 -11.30
N TRP A 313 -17.81 -18.86 -11.68
CA TRP A 313 -18.55 -17.81 -10.97
C TRP A 313 -20.07 -17.84 -11.17
N SER A 314 -20.57 -18.45 -12.25
CA SER A 314 -22.02 -18.46 -12.49
C SER A 314 -22.79 -19.22 -11.40
N THR A 315 -22.23 -20.31 -10.87
CA THR A 315 -22.95 -21.19 -9.93
C THR A 315 -23.04 -20.69 -8.48
N ASP A 316 -22.11 -19.86 -8.01
CA ASP A 316 -22.12 -19.37 -6.62
C ASP A 316 -22.72 -17.96 -6.50
N VAL A 317 -22.65 -17.15 -7.57
CA VAL A 317 -23.39 -15.89 -7.63
C VAL A 317 -24.89 -16.14 -7.76
N ASP A 318 -25.32 -17.15 -8.54
CA ASP A 318 -26.73 -17.55 -8.62
C ASP A 318 -27.29 -18.01 -7.25
N LYS A 319 -26.49 -18.71 -6.43
CA LYS A 319 -26.88 -19.08 -5.05
C LYS A 319 -27.02 -17.89 -4.12
N ILE A 320 -26.12 -16.91 -4.21
CA ILE A 320 -26.18 -15.70 -3.37
C ILE A 320 -27.35 -14.79 -3.79
N ILE A 321 -27.70 -14.78 -5.09
CA ILE A 321 -28.86 -14.06 -5.62
C ILE A 321 -30.17 -14.74 -5.21
N ASP A 322 -30.25 -16.07 -5.28
CA ASP A 322 -31.44 -16.83 -4.89
C ASP A 322 -31.67 -16.80 -3.36
N ASP A 323 -30.61 -16.92 -2.55
CA ASP A 323 -30.70 -16.85 -1.07
C ASP A 323 -31.14 -15.45 -0.57
N LYS A 324 -30.89 -14.38 -1.34
CA LYS A 324 -31.39 -13.04 -1.04
C LYS A 324 -32.81 -12.78 -1.56
N ALA A 325 -33.24 -13.48 -2.60
CA ALA A 325 -34.59 -13.37 -3.15
C ALA A 325 -35.63 -14.08 -2.25
N GLU A 326 -35.26 -15.18 -1.58
CA GLU A 326 -36.19 -15.95 -0.74
C GLU A 326 -36.47 -15.34 0.65
N LEU A 327 -35.74 -14.30 1.07
CA LEU A 327 -35.96 -13.62 2.37
C LEU A 327 -36.93 -12.43 2.32
N SER A 328 -37.59 -12.19 1.18
CA SER A 328 -38.57 -11.11 1.05
C SER A 328 -39.84 -11.54 0.30
N THR A 329 -40.61 -12.45 0.89
CA THR A 329 -42.10 -12.41 0.81
C THR A 329 -42.70 -13.51 1.69
N ASP A 330 -43.28 -13.09 2.81
CA ASP A 330 -44.12 -13.96 3.64
C ASP A 330 -45.58 -13.90 3.13
N LYS A 331 -46.21 -15.10 3.04
CA LYS A 331 -47.65 -15.42 2.89
C LYS A 331 -48.34 -15.33 1.52
N GLY A 332 -48.65 -16.50 0.96
CA GLY A 332 -49.74 -16.71 0.00
C GLY A 332 -49.87 -18.16 -0.48
N THR A 333 -50.94 -18.85 -0.07
CA THR A 333 -51.31 -20.25 -0.37
C THR A 333 -51.35 -20.66 -1.86
N PRO A 334 -51.26 -21.97 -2.19
CA PRO A 334 -50.99 -22.44 -3.55
C PRO A 334 -52.28 -22.62 -4.37
N SER A 335 -52.35 -22.01 -5.57
CA SER A 335 -53.38 -22.35 -6.56
C SER A 335 -52.81 -22.53 -7.97
N LYS A 336 -52.82 -23.80 -8.39
CA LYS A 336 -53.00 -24.37 -9.75
C LYS A 336 -52.67 -23.51 -10.99
N LYS A 337 -51.61 -23.97 -11.68
CA LYS A 337 -51.46 -24.17 -13.15
C LYS A 337 -52.09 -23.14 -14.10
N SER A 338 -51.23 -22.44 -14.83
CA SER A 338 -51.38 -22.23 -16.28
C SER A 338 -50.00 -22.39 -16.96
N ARG A 339 -49.99 -23.07 -18.10
CA ARG A 339 -48.83 -23.65 -18.77
C ARG A 339 -48.84 -23.22 -20.23
N SER A 340 -47.85 -22.44 -20.66
CA SER A 340 -47.35 -22.29 -22.05
C SER A 340 -46.17 -21.31 -22.02
N SER A 341 -45.03 -21.47 -22.67
CA SER A 341 -44.56 -22.45 -23.66
C SER A 341 -43.05 -22.24 -23.85
N ARG A 342 -42.26 -23.28 -23.54
CA ARG A 342 -41.10 -23.80 -24.28
C ARG A 342 -40.35 -22.82 -25.22
N GLU A 343 -39.27 -22.21 -24.73
CA GLU A 343 -38.10 -21.84 -25.56
C GLU A 343 -36.91 -22.72 -25.14
N ARG A 344 -36.26 -23.29 -26.16
CA ARG A 344 -35.14 -24.23 -26.04
C ARG A 344 -33.88 -23.45 -25.62
N ARG A 345 -33.33 -23.77 -24.45
CA ARG A 345 -31.92 -23.49 -24.13
C ARG A 345 -31.05 -24.39 -25.01
N ASP A 346 -30.47 -23.83 -26.05
CA ASP A 346 -29.30 -24.43 -26.69
C ASP A 346 -28.08 -24.17 -25.78
N LYS A 347 -27.59 -25.25 -25.16
CA LYS A 347 -26.30 -25.27 -24.46
C LYS A 347 -25.20 -25.12 -25.51
N VAL A 348 -24.63 -23.93 -25.64
CA VAL A 348 -23.31 -23.78 -26.28
C VAL A 348 -22.27 -24.32 -25.31
N VAL A 349 -21.82 -25.54 -25.58
CA VAL A 349 -20.61 -26.11 -24.96
C VAL A 349 -19.42 -25.44 -25.64
N LEU A 350 -18.77 -24.48 -24.95
CA LEU A 350 -17.47 -23.98 -25.35
C LEU A 350 -16.41 -25.06 -25.05
N SER A 351 -16.08 -25.89 -26.05
CA SER A 351 -14.98 -26.84 -25.98
C SER A 351 -13.71 -26.25 -26.61
N SER A 352 -12.90 -25.52 -25.82
CA SER A 352 -11.51 -25.23 -26.19
C SER A 352 -10.59 -24.72 -25.06
N THR A 353 -11.03 -24.69 -23.80
CA THR A 353 -10.20 -24.17 -22.67
C THR A 353 -9.21 -25.16 -22.06
N THR A 354 -9.08 -26.37 -22.61
CA THR A 354 -8.36 -27.50 -21.97
C THR A 354 -6.83 -27.48 -22.02
N LYS A 355 -6.16 -26.33 -22.16
CA LYS A 355 -4.68 -26.27 -22.06
C LYS A 355 -4.08 -25.18 -21.17
N ILE A 356 -4.88 -24.37 -20.48
CA ILE A 356 -4.40 -23.42 -19.44
C ILE A 356 -4.75 -23.93 -18.02
N ALA A 357 -5.26 -25.16 -17.93
CA ALA A 357 -5.45 -25.84 -16.66
C ALA A 357 -4.13 -26.51 -16.25
N ASN A 358 -3.30 -25.83 -15.44
CA ASN A 358 -2.43 -26.42 -14.41
C ASN A 358 -1.55 -25.34 -13.75
N SER A 359 -2.13 -24.50 -12.89
CA SER A 359 -1.58 -24.11 -11.57
C SER A 359 -2.32 -22.89 -11.00
N ILE A 360 -3.60 -23.05 -10.65
CA ILE A 360 -4.24 -22.06 -9.78
C ILE A 360 -3.65 -22.29 -8.39
N ASN A 361 -2.74 -21.41 -7.97
CA ASN A 361 -2.16 -21.48 -6.64
C ASN A 361 -3.24 -21.04 -5.65
N LYS A 362 -3.90 -22.00 -4.98
CA LYS A 362 -4.96 -21.74 -4.00
C LYS A 362 -4.59 -20.65 -2.99
N GLU A 363 -3.31 -20.59 -2.63
CA GLU A 363 -2.75 -19.59 -1.73
C GLU A 363 -2.89 -18.14 -2.27
N ILE A 364 -2.81 -17.94 -3.59
CA ILE A 364 -3.03 -16.63 -4.23
C ILE A 364 -4.51 -16.23 -4.12
N CYS A 365 -5.44 -17.15 -4.41
CA CYS A 365 -6.88 -16.89 -4.26
C CYS A 365 -7.22 -16.49 -2.82
N ASP A 366 -6.76 -17.29 -1.84
CA ASP A 366 -7.05 -17.09 -0.43
C ASP A 366 -6.47 -15.74 0.07
N ALA A 367 -5.26 -15.38 -0.37
CA ALA A 367 -4.65 -14.09 -0.04
C ALA A 367 -5.39 -12.90 -0.68
N TYR A 368 -5.85 -13.05 -1.93
CA TYR A 368 -6.64 -12.04 -2.62
C TYR A 368 -7.99 -11.81 -1.94
N GLU A 369 -8.71 -12.88 -1.60
CA GLU A 369 -10.01 -12.80 -0.90
C GLU A 369 -9.88 -12.12 0.46
N LEU A 370 -8.85 -12.49 1.24
CA LEU A 370 -8.53 -11.88 2.52
C LEU A 370 -8.24 -10.38 2.36
N CYS A 371 -7.41 -10.02 1.38
CA CYS A 371 -7.03 -8.63 1.13
C CYS A 371 -8.22 -7.79 0.67
N SER A 372 -9.02 -8.32 -0.26
CA SER A 372 -10.26 -7.71 -0.71
C SER A 372 -11.28 -7.58 0.44
N ALA A 373 -11.30 -8.52 1.40
CA ALA A 373 -12.20 -8.46 2.57
C ALA A 373 -11.78 -7.38 3.55
N ALA A 374 -10.48 -7.30 3.85
CA ALA A 374 -9.92 -6.25 4.69
C ALA A 374 -10.20 -4.86 4.08
N VAL A 375 -9.96 -4.68 2.78
CA VAL A 375 -10.22 -3.43 2.06
C VAL A 375 -11.71 -3.07 2.06
N CYS A 376 -12.60 -4.01 1.74
CA CYS A 376 -14.04 -3.74 1.72
C CYS A 376 -14.62 -3.44 3.10
N SER A 377 -14.11 -4.09 4.15
CA SER A 377 -14.49 -3.79 5.53
C SER A 377 -13.99 -2.39 5.92
N PHE A 378 -12.82 -2.00 5.42
CA PHE A 378 -12.24 -0.70 5.67
C PHE A 378 -13.05 0.41 5.01
N THR A 379 -13.31 0.31 3.70
CA THR A 379 -14.08 1.32 2.94
C THR A 379 -15.53 1.43 3.42
N GLY A 380 -16.16 0.32 3.80
CA GLY A 380 -17.53 0.35 4.34
C GLY A 380 -17.65 0.92 5.76
N SER A 381 -16.54 1.15 6.45
CA SER A 381 -16.53 1.58 7.87
C SER A 381 -16.06 3.01 8.11
N ALA A 382 -15.56 3.68 7.08
CA ALA A 382 -14.96 5.02 7.15
C ALA A 382 -15.59 5.92 6.07
N SER A 383 -15.64 7.24 6.30
CA SER A 383 -15.98 8.17 5.22
C SER A 383 -14.86 8.19 4.17
N VAL A 384 -15.16 8.63 2.94
CA VAL A 384 -14.18 8.73 1.85
C VAL A 384 -12.94 9.55 2.27
N SER A 385 -13.16 10.66 2.99
CA SER A 385 -12.08 11.49 3.54
C SER A 385 -11.21 10.77 4.59
N GLU A 386 -11.82 9.91 5.42
CA GLU A 386 -11.10 9.13 6.42
C GLU A 386 -10.34 7.95 5.77
N CYS A 387 -10.84 7.37 4.69
CA CYS A 387 -10.17 6.30 3.96
C CYS A 387 -8.80 6.72 3.42
N GLU A 388 -8.69 7.93 2.86
CA GLU A 388 -7.43 8.48 2.37
C GLU A 388 -6.41 8.75 3.49
N GLU A 389 -6.86 9.36 4.59
CA GLU A 389 -5.98 9.58 5.75
C GLU A 389 -5.53 8.27 6.40
N ASN A 390 -6.40 7.27 6.42
CA ASN A 390 -6.10 5.95 6.97
C ASN A 390 -5.24 5.11 6.01
N LEU A 391 -5.26 5.39 4.70
CA LEU A 391 -4.38 4.82 3.66
C LEU A 391 -3.26 5.79 3.26
N ARG A 392 -2.74 6.60 4.18
CA ARG A 392 -1.57 7.47 3.94
C ARG A 392 -0.39 6.77 3.25
N LEU A 393 -0.27 5.45 3.43
CA LEU A 393 0.77 4.63 2.82
C LEU A 393 0.50 4.27 1.35
N ALA A 394 -0.75 4.32 0.88
CA ALA A 394 -1.10 3.98 -0.50
C ALA A 394 -0.45 4.93 -1.52
N ASN A 395 -0.12 6.16 -1.13
CA ASN A 395 0.64 7.08 -1.96
C ASN A 395 2.05 6.56 -2.31
N PHE A 396 2.63 5.70 -1.48
CA PHE A 396 3.94 5.08 -1.73
C PHE A 396 3.84 3.76 -2.49
N PHE A 397 2.63 3.23 -2.69
CA PHE A 397 2.36 1.91 -3.29
C PHE A 397 1.20 2.02 -4.30
N PRO A 398 1.45 2.51 -5.53
CA PRO A 398 0.40 2.78 -6.52
C PRO A 398 -0.37 1.52 -6.95
N ASP A 399 0.26 0.36 -6.87
CA ASP A 399 -0.34 -0.97 -7.08
C ASP A 399 -1.42 -1.30 -6.04
N VAL A 400 -1.41 -0.69 -4.86
CA VAL A 400 -2.47 -0.84 -3.85
C VAL A 400 -3.76 -0.18 -4.32
N GLN A 401 -3.68 0.99 -4.95
CA GLN A 401 -4.87 1.66 -5.49
C GLN A 401 -5.48 0.81 -6.62
N GLN A 402 -4.63 0.22 -7.46
CA GLN A 402 -5.05 -0.74 -8.48
C GLN A 402 -5.71 -1.99 -7.88
N PHE A 403 -5.12 -2.54 -6.81
CA PHE A 403 -5.67 -3.66 -6.07
C PHE A 403 -7.04 -3.35 -5.44
N ILE A 404 -7.21 -2.16 -4.84
CA ILE A 404 -8.49 -1.70 -4.25
C ILE A 404 -9.55 -1.63 -5.34
N SER A 405 -9.22 -0.99 -6.47
CA SER A 405 -10.05 -0.91 -7.67
C SER A 405 -10.53 -2.29 -8.15
N GLU A 406 -9.62 -3.24 -8.32
CA GLU A 406 -9.95 -4.59 -8.77
C GLU A 406 -10.76 -5.37 -7.73
N SER A 407 -10.47 -5.18 -6.45
CA SER A 407 -11.20 -5.81 -5.34
C SER A 407 -12.67 -5.39 -5.29
N LEU A 408 -12.95 -4.10 -5.53
CA LEU A 408 -14.32 -3.58 -5.53
C LEU A 408 -15.13 -4.14 -6.71
N LEU A 409 -14.51 -4.24 -7.89
CA LEU A 409 -15.09 -4.89 -9.07
C LEU A 409 -15.37 -6.38 -8.82
N PHE A 410 -14.37 -7.09 -8.31
CA PHE A 410 -14.45 -8.52 -8.03
C PHE A 410 -15.59 -8.86 -7.07
N LYS A 411 -15.83 -8.03 -6.06
CA LYS A 411 -16.92 -8.23 -5.09
C LYS A 411 -18.28 -7.69 -5.55
N CYS A 412 -18.37 -7.21 -6.79
CA CYS A 412 -19.56 -6.56 -7.33
C CYS A 412 -20.09 -5.45 -6.42
N LYS A 413 -19.21 -4.71 -5.76
CA LYS A 413 -19.55 -3.52 -4.96
C LYS A 413 -19.61 -2.30 -5.87
N LEU A 414 -20.59 -2.29 -6.76
CA LEU A 414 -20.57 -1.47 -7.97
C LEU A 414 -20.62 0.04 -7.70
N ASP A 415 -21.44 0.50 -6.75
CA ASP A 415 -21.54 1.92 -6.42
C ASP A 415 -20.23 2.48 -5.82
N GLU A 416 -19.61 1.70 -4.94
CA GLU A 416 -18.33 2.02 -4.30
C GLU A 416 -17.18 1.98 -5.32
N ALA A 417 -17.20 1.00 -6.23
CA ALA A 417 -16.25 0.90 -7.34
C ALA A 417 -16.34 2.12 -8.25
N ILE A 418 -17.55 2.49 -8.69
CA ILE A 418 -17.80 3.64 -9.57
C ILE A 418 -17.29 4.93 -8.92
N SER A 419 -17.66 5.20 -7.65
CA SER A 419 -17.19 6.39 -6.93
C SER A 419 -15.66 6.44 -6.84
N HIS A 420 -15.03 5.31 -6.48
CA HIS A 420 -13.58 5.22 -6.32
C HIS A 420 -12.84 5.44 -7.65
N PHE A 421 -13.31 4.85 -8.75
CA PHE A 421 -12.72 5.05 -10.07
C PHE A 421 -12.89 6.49 -10.57
N SER A 422 -14.06 7.10 -10.39
CA SER A 422 -14.31 8.49 -10.77
C SER A 422 -13.39 9.45 -10.01
N GLU A 423 -13.26 9.30 -8.70
CA GLU A 423 -12.33 10.11 -7.89
C GLU A 423 -10.87 9.93 -8.30
N ARG A 424 -10.47 8.71 -8.71
CA ARG A 424 -9.11 8.45 -9.20
C ARG A 424 -8.86 9.09 -10.57
N LEU A 425 -9.86 9.09 -11.46
CA LEU A 425 -9.78 9.75 -12.77
C LEU A 425 -9.79 11.28 -12.66
N ASP A 426 -10.43 11.83 -11.62
CA ASP A 426 -10.49 13.27 -11.36
C ASP A 426 -9.20 13.83 -10.72
N ARG A 427 -8.35 12.98 -10.15
CA ARG A 427 -7.03 13.39 -9.64
C ARG A 427 -6.10 13.66 -10.83
N ASP A 428 -5.55 14.87 -10.87
CA ASP A 428 -4.81 15.43 -12.01
C ASP A 428 -3.38 14.85 -12.20
N ASP A 429 -3.19 13.54 -11.99
CA ASP A 429 -1.94 12.82 -12.31
C ASP A 429 -1.94 12.50 -13.82
N LYS A 430 -1.53 13.49 -14.61
CA LYS A 430 -1.55 13.48 -16.08
C LYS A 430 -0.44 12.65 -16.74
N ASP A 431 0.38 11.94 -15.97
CA ASP A 431 1.48 11.13 -16.51
C ASP A 431 1.13 9.62 -16.53
N ALA A 432 0.99 9.10 -17.76
CA ALA A 432 1.26 7.71 -18.18
C ALA A 432 0.10 6.65 -18.10
N PRO A 433 0.26 5.47 -18.77
CA PRO A 433 -0.78 4.60 -19.41
C PRO A 433 -1.80 3.90 -18.49
N GLN A 434 -1.90 4.31 -17.22
CA GLN A 434 -2.85 3.76 -16.25
C GLN A 434 -4.28 4.32 -16.43
N MET A 435 -4.43 5.51 -17.02
CA MET A 435 -5.74 6.15 -17.22
C MET A 435 -6.68 5.35 -18.13
N ASP A 436 -6.15 4.70 -19.16
CA ASP A 436 -6.96 3.87 -20.05
C ASP A 436 -7.42 2.60 -19.33
N VAL A 437 -6.54 1.98 -18.53
CA VAL A 437 -6.88 0.80 -17.71
C VAL A 437 -7.97 1.16 -16.68
N LEU A 438 -7.83 2.28 -15.99
CA LEU A 438 -8.83 2.77 -15.03
C LEU A 438 -10.17 3.09 -15.71
N SER A 439 -10.13 3.68 -16.89
CA SER A 439 -11.33 3.98 -17.67
C SER A 439 -12.03 2.71 -18.15
N VAL A 440 -11.29 1.68 -18.58
CA VAL A 440 -11.87 0.37 -18.91
C VAL A 440 -12.49 -0.29 -17.69
N GLN A 441 -11.83 -0.23 -16.53
CA GLN A 441 -12.34 -0.78 -15.28
C GLN A 441 -13.62 -0.06 -14.80
N LEU A 442 -13.67 1.27 -14.92
CA LEU A 442 -14.89 2.05 -14.69
C LEU A 442 -16.00 1.69 -15.68
N ALA A 443 -15.66 1.43 -16.95
CA ALA A 443 -16.62 0.97 -17.93
C ALA A 443 -17.23 -0.38 -17.53
N CYS A 444 -16.40 -1.32 -17.04
CA CYS A 444 -16.86 -2.60 -16.51
C CYS A 444 -17.78 -2.42 -15.29
N ALA A 445 -17.43 -1.55 -14.35
CA ALA A 445 -18.25 -1.26 -13.17
C ALA A 445 -19.65 -0.74 -13.58
N ASN A 446 -19.68 0.26 -14.48
CA ASN A 446 -20.91 0.85 -14.98
C ASN A 446 -21.75 -0.14 -15.79
N ALA A 447 -21.12 -0.99 -16.61
CA ALA A 447 -21.83 -2.02 -17.38
C ALA A 447 -22.48 -3.06 -16.45
N LEU A 448 -21.75 -3.53 -15.44
CA LEU A 448 -22.29 -4.44 -14.42
C LEU A 448 -23.44 -3.80 -13.61
N ALA A 449 -23.37 -2.49 -13.37
CA ALA A 449 -24.41 -1.70 -12.70
C ALA A 449 -25.61 -1.38 -13.59
N ARG A 450 -25.56 -1.76 -14.89
CA ARG A 450 -26.54 -1.41 -15.93
C ARG A 450 -26.59 0.09 -16.26
N ASN A 451 -25.55 0.84 -15.89
CA ASN A 451 -25.32 2.23 -16.28
C ASN A 451 -24.63 2.30 -17.66
N TRP A 452 -25.33 1.82 -18.68
CA TRP A 452 -24.73 1.66 -20.02
C TRP A 452 -24.27 2.98 -20.64
N SER A 453 -24.88 4.11 -20.27
CA SER A 453 -24.49 5.46 -20.73
C SER A 453 -23.07 5.82 -20.33
N ASP A 454 -22.73 5.61 -19.07
CA ASP A 454 -21.42 5.95 -18.54
C ASP A 454 -20.37 4.91 -18.93
N ALA A 455 -20.77 3.64 -19.05
CA ALA A 455 -19.91 2.57 -19.57
C ALA A 455 -19.44 2.85 -21.01
N CYS A 456 -20.37 3.23 -21.90
CA CYS A 456 -20.05 3.54 -23.29
C CYS A 456 -19.13 4.76 -23.43
N GLU A 457 -19.20 5.73 -22.53
CA GLU A 457 -18.37 6.93 -22.59
C GLU A 457 -16.96 6.71 -22.11
N CYS A 458 -16.79 5.89 -21.08
CA CYS A 458 -15.47 5.45 -20.65
C CYS A 458 -14.76 4.72 -21.79
N LEU A 459 -15.46 3.79 -22.47
CA LEU A 459 -14.93 3.09 -23.65
C LEU A 459 -14.67 4.03 -24.82
N PHE A 460 -15.55 5.00 -25.06
CA PHE A 460 -15.38 6.01 -26.10
C PHE A 460 -14.11 6.84 -25.87
N GLY A 461 -13.87 7.28 -24.64
CA GLY A 461 -12.66 8.02 -24.26
C GLY A 461 -11.38 7.23 -24.52
N VAL A 462 -11.34 5.96 -24.12
CA VAL A 462 -10.20 5.06 -24.32
C VAL A 462 -9.93 4.81 -25.81
N MET A 463 -10.96 4.45 -26.57
CA MET A 463 -10.81 4.19 -28.01
C MET A 463 -10.40 5.44 -28.79
N LEU A 464 -10.88 6.61 -28.38
CA LEU A 464 -10.48 7.88 -28.98
C LEU A 464 -9.04 8.25 -28.64
N SER A 465 -8.63 8.03 -27.39
CA SER A 465 -7.24 8.18 -26.94
C SER A 465 -6.30 7.33 -27.79
N ILE A 466 -6.61 6.05 -27.97
CA ILE A 466 -5.87 5.11 -28.83
C ILE A 466 -5.82 5.58 -30.28
N TYR A 467 -6.94 6.06 -30.83
CA TYR A 467 -6.97 6.61 -32.18
C TYR A 467 -6.02 7.80 -32.31
N THR A 468 -6.06 8.74 -31.37
CA THR A 468 -5.20 9.93 -31.41
C THR A 468 -3.72 9.63 -31.15
N SER A 469 -3.40 8.58 -30.39
CA SER A 469 -2.00 8.21 -30.07
C SER A 469 -1.34 7.39 -31.18
N THR A 470 -2.11 6.59 -31.92
CA THR A 470 -1.60 5.74 -33.03
C THR A 470 -1.66 6.44 -34.40
N ALA A 471 -2.31 7.60 -34.49
CA ALA A 471 -2.53 8.32 -35.74
C ALA A 471 -1.40 9.29 -36.11
N VAL A 472 -0.20 8.77 -36.35
CA VAL A 472 0.76 9.52 -37.20
C VAL A 472 0.23 9.57 -38.65
N ASP A 473 -0.56 8.56 -39.08
CA ASP A 473 -1.04 8.43 -40.47
C ASP A 473 -2.58 8.28 -40.64
N HIS A 474 -3.38 8.42 -39.57
CA HIS A 474 -4.86 8.32 -39.62
C HIS A 474 -5.42 7.02 -40.26
N GLU A 475 -4.66 5.93 -40.38
CA GLU A 475 -5.07 4.78 -41.21
C GLU A 475 -6.17 3.86 -40.61
N ASN A 476 -6.47 3.97 -39.31
CA ASN A 476 -7.32 3.00 -38.61
C ASN A 476 -8.84 3.28 -38.75
N ASP A 477 -9.39 2.98 -39.93
CA ASP A 477 -10.83 3.10 -40.23
C ASP A 477 -11.72 2.21 -39.35
N GLN A 478 -11.19 1.08 -38.90
CA GLN A 478 -11.92 0.15 -38.05
C GLN A 478 -12.18 0.75 -36.66
N LEU A 479 -11.22 1.51 -36.12
CA LEU A 479 -11.36 2.20 -34.84
C LEU A 479 -12.31 3.41 -34.92
N LEU A 480 -12.23 4.22 -35.98
CA LEU A 480 -13.20 5.30 -36.25
C LEU A 480 -14.62 4.76 -36.40
N GLY A 481 -14.73 3.64 -37.11
CA GLY A 481 -15.95 2.87 -37.24
C GLY A 481 -16.56 2.41 -35.92
N THR A 482 -15.73 1.80 -35.07
CA THR A 482 -16.10 1.35 -33.72
C THR A 482 -16.57 2.52 -32.86
N LEU A 483 -15.88 3.66 -32.93
CA LEU A 483 -16.28 4.91 -32.25
C LEU A 483 -17.65 5.42 -32.74
N LEU A 484 -17.93 5.34 -34.04
CA LEU A 484 -19.26 5.70 -34.59
C LEU A 484 -20.35 4.78 -34.03
N VAL A 485 -20.12 3.47 -33.95
CA VAL A 485 -21.08 2.53 -33.36
C VAL A 485 -21.36 2.89 -31.89
N LEU A 486 -20.32 3.17 -31.10
CA LEU A 486 -20.44 3.57 -29.70
C LEU A 486 -21.18 4.91 -29.51
N SER A 487 -21.02 5.85 -30.45
CA SER A 487 -21.63 7.18 -30.36
C SER A 487 -23.17 7.16 -30.36
N GLN A 488 -23.77 6.06 -30.83
CA GLN A 488 -25.22 5.87 -30.89
C GLN A 488 -25.89 5.91 -29.52
N TYR A 489 -25.18 5.51 -28.46
CA TYR A 489 -25.72 5.39 -27.11
C TYR A 489 -26.03 6.78 -26.51
N LYS A 490 -25.10 7.72 -26.59
CA LYS A 490 -25.23 9.08 -26.02
C LYS A 490 -25.91 10.08 -26.95
N PHE A 491 -26.16 9.69 -28.19
CA PHE A 491 -26.80 10.55 -29.18
C PHE A 491 -28.17 11.07 -28.70
N SER A 492 -28.93 10.26 -27.95
CA SER A 492 -30.24 10.65 -27.40
C SER A 492 -30.19 11.54 -26.14
N GLU A 493 -29.08 11.55 -25.40
CA GLU A 493 -28.99 12.23 -24.08
C GLU A 493 -28.10 13.47 -24.07
N LYS A 494 -26.91 13.44 -24.71
CA LYS A 494 -25.93 14.55 -24.70
C LYS A 494 -25.76 15.26 -26.04
N GLY A 495 -26.47 14.81 -27.08
CA GLY A 495 -26.42 15.40 -28.41
C GLY A 495 -25.04 15.30 -29.08
N PHE A 496 -24.89 15.99 -30.20
CA PHE A 496 -23.86 15.83 -31.24
C PHE A 496 -22.37 15.86 -30.82
N GLN A 497 -21.95 16.00 -29.56
CA GLN A 497 -20.55 16.26 -29.20
C GLN A 497 -19.58 15.12 -29.58
N SER A 498 -19.84 13.89 -29.12
CA SER A 498 -18.98 12.72 -29.40
C SER A 498 -18.99 12.40 -30.89
N PHE A 499 -20.18 12.41 -31.51
CA PHE A 499 -20.36 12.20 -32.94
C PHE A 499 -19.64 13.27 -33.79
N ASN A 500 -19.80 14.56 -33.48
CA ASN A 500 -19.13 15.66 -34.20
C ASN A 500 -17.60 15.55 -34.09
N ARG A 501 -17.10 15.10 -32.94
CA ARG A 501 -15.65 14.90 -32.76
C ARG A 501 -15.13 13.82 -33.69
N ILE A 502 -15.85 12.71 -33.85
CA ILE A 502 -15.49 11.64 -34.80
C ILE A 502 -15.61 12.14 -36.23
N MET A 503 -16.68 12.86 -36.56
CA MET A 503 -16.88 13.42 -37.90
C MET A 503 -15.75 14.38 -38.30
N ARG A 504 -15.27 15.22 -37.37
CA ARG A 504 -14.07 16.06 -37.63
C ARG A 504 -12.83 15.24 -37.95
N HIS A 505 -12.65 14.07 -37.31
CA HIS A 505 -11.53 13.17 -37.62
C HIS A 505 -11.71 12.49 -38.99
N ILE A 506 -12.93 12.12 -39.36
CA ILE A 506 -13.25 11.56 -40.68
C ILE A 506 -13.06 12.62 -41.79
N GLU A 507 -13.49 13.86 -41.54
CA GLU A 507 -13.31 15.00 -42.42
C GLU A 507 -11.83 15.34 -42.60
N ALA A 508 -11.06 15.39 -41.50
CA ALA A 508 -9.62 15.64 -41.56
C ALA A 508 -8.85 14.55 -42.32
N LYS A 509 -9.28 13.28 -42.18
CA LYS A 509 -8.73 12.15 -42.92
C LYS A 509 -9.16 12.16 -44.40
N GLY A 510 -10.35 12.68 -44.70
CA GLY A 510 -10.95 12.66 -46.05
C GLY A 510 -11.52 11.31 -46.49
N SER A 511 -11.49 10.28 -45.64
CA SER A 511 -12.13 8.99 -45.93
C SER A 511 -12.46 8.17 -44.69
N LEU A 512 -13.45 7.28 -44.81
CA LEU A 512 -13.78 6.23 -43.84
C LEU A 512 -14.13 4.94 -44.59
N ASN A 513 -13.24 3.94 -44.58
CA ASN A 513 -13.48 2.64 -45.23
C ASN A 513 -13.73 1.53 -44.19
N TYR A 514 -15.00 1.31 -43.86
CA TYR A 514 -15.41 0.20 -42.99
C TYR A 514 -16.62 -0.57 -43.55
N PRO A 515 -16.39 -1.49 -44.49
CA PRO A 515 -17.46 -2.26 -45.11
C PRO A 515 -18.34 -3.01 -44.12
N GLY A 516 -19.64 -2.74 -44.13
CA GLY A 516 -20.60 -3.40 -43.25
C GLY A 516 -20.94 -2.61 -41.99
N LEU A 517 -20.25 -1.52 -41.68
CA LEU A 517 -20.54 -0.64 -40.54
C LEU A 517 -22.02 -0.23 -40.45
N VAL A 518 -22.67 0.05 -41.59
CA VAL A 518 -24.09 0.46 -41.65
C VAL A 518 -25.03 -0.55 -41.03
N THR A 519 -24.69 -1.85 -41.01
CA THR A 519 -25.56 -2.87 -40.38
C THR A 519 -25.59 -2.78 -38.85
N HIS A 520 -24.63 -2.05 -38.26
CA HIS A 520 -24.50 -1.86 -36.82
C HIS A 520 -24.91 -0.46 -36.37
N ILE A 521 -25.50 0.35 -37.27
CA ILE A 521 -26.04 1.67 -36.96
C ILE A 521 -27.56 1.66 -37.10
N THR A 522 -28.28 1.91 -36.02
CA THR A 522 -29.74 2.00 -35.94
C THR A 522 -30.22 3.40 -35.55
N ASN A 523 -29.33 4.27 -35.11
CA ASN A 523 -29.65 5.67 -34.82
C ASN A 523 -29.95 6.46 -36.10
N MET A 524 -31.20 6.95 -36.20
CA MET A 524 -31.72 7.65 -37.38
C MET A 524 -30.90 8.87 -37.79
N ALA A 525 -30.50 9.70 -36.82
CA ALA A 525 -29.82 10.96 -37.11
C ALA A 525 -28.35 10.76 -37.50
N ILE A 526 -27.71 9.71 -36.98
CA ILE A 526 -26.37 9.29 -37.46
C ILE A 526 -26.47 8.81 -38.91
N LEU A 527 -27.49 8.01 -39.24
CA LEU A 527 -27.71 7.54 -40.61
C LEU A 527 -28.01 8.69 -41.59
N GLU A 528 -28.83 9.67 -41.18
CA GLU A 528 -29.12 10.88 -41.97
C GLU A 528 -27.87 11.70 -42.22
N GLU A 529 -27.01 11.89 -41.22
CA GLU A 529 -25.79 12.67 -41.39
C GLU A 529 -24.75 11.95 -42.26
N ILE A 530 -24.59 10.62 -42.11
CA ILE A 530 -23.76 9.82 -43.01
C ILE A 530 -24.30 9.93 -44.45
N SER A 531 -25.62 9.89 -44.64
CA SER A 531 -26.26 10.10 -45.95
C SER A 531 -26.00 11.50 -46.48
N ARG A 532 -26.07 12.53 -45.64
CA ARG A 532 -25.80 13.93 -46.01
C ARG A 532 -24.37 14.11 -46.48
N VAL A 533 -23.40 13.54 -45.77
CA VAL A 533 -21.98 13.58 -46.16
C VAL A 533 -21.76 12.83 -47.49
N GLN A 534 -22.43 11.69 -47.69
CA GLN A 534 -22.41 10.94 -48.96
C GLN A 534 -23.14 11.62 -50.12
N GLU A 535 -24.04 12.56 -49.89
CA GLU A 535 -24.73 13.30 -50.95
C GLU A 535 -24.02 14.62 -51.29
N TYR A 536 -23.56 15.36 -50.27
CA TYR A 536 -23.12 16.75 -50.42
C TYR A 536 -21.61 16.97 -50.25
N CYS A 537 -20.88 16.05 -49.62
CA CYS A 537 -19.47 16.23 -49.29
C CYS A 537 -18.53 15.25 -50.03
N THR A 538 -19.04 14.55 -51.06
CA THR A 538 -18.29 13.48 -51.76
C THR A 538 -17.03 13.92 -52.50
N GLU A 539 -16.86 15.22 -52.72
CA GLU A 539 -15.64 15.78 -53.31
C GLU A 539 -14.49 15.91 -52.31
N TYR A 540 -14.80 15.86 -51.00
CA TYR A 540 -13.85 16.08 -49.90
C TYR A 540 -13.73 14.89 -48.94
N VAL A 541 -14.78 14.08 -48.79
CA VAL A 541 -14.83 12.94 -47.88
C VAL A 541 -15.44 11.72 -48.55
N THR A 542 -14.75 10.58 -48.51
CA THR A 542 -15.25 9.30 -49.05
C THR A 542 -15.63 8.34 -47.92
N ILE A 543 -16.92 8.03 -47.74
CA ILE A 543 -17.40 7.11 -46.69
C ILE A 543 -17.88 5.79 -47.32
N GLN A 544 -17.11 4.71 -47.14
CA GLN A 544 -17.46 3.35 -47.56
C GLN A 544 -17.85 2.48 -46.37
N VAL A 545 -19.16 2.38 -46.13
CA VAL A 545 -19.71 1.74 -44.90
C VAL A 545 -20.64 0.55 -45.17
N ALA A 546 -20.90 0.23 -46.44
CA ALA A 546 -21.68 -0.94 -46.86
C ALA A 546 -20.76 -2.07 -47.38
N LEU A 547 -21.17 -3.33 -47.22
CA LEU A 547 -20.40 -4.49 -47.71
C LEU A 547 -20.28 -4.50 -49.25
N PRO A 548 -19.07 -4.60 -49.83
CA PRO A 548 -18.89 -4.89 -51.25
C PRO A 548 -19.19 -6.38 -51.51
N GLN A 549 -19.81 -6.72 -52.65
CA GLN A 549 -20.00 -8.13 -52.99
C GLN A 549 -18.69 -8.81 -53.38
N VAL A 550 -18.42 -9.97 -52.75
CA VAL A 550 -17.39 -10.94 -53.16
C VAL A 550 -17.67 -11.40 -54.60
N HIS A 551 -16.60 -11.47 -55.41
CA HIS A 551 -16.57 -11.97 -56.79
C HIS A 551 -17.52 -13.16 -57.00
N ARG A 552 -18.71 -12.93 -57.57
CA ARG A 552 -19.52 -14.01 -58.13
C ARG A 552 -18.86 -14.49 -59.42
N ARG A 553 -18.77 -15.82 -59.57
CA ARG A 553 -18.22 -16.48 -60.77
C ARG A 553 -18.79 -15.84 -62.03
N ILE A 554 -17.88 -15.47 -62.93
CA ILE A 554 -18.14 -14.91 -64.26
C ILE A 554 -19.19 -15.79 -64.96
N GLY A 555 -20.38 -15.26 -65.22
CA GLY A 555 -21.42 -15.97 -65.98
C GLY A 555 -22.89 -15.58 -65.75
N GLN A 556 -23.24 -14.90 -64.66
CA GLN A 556 -24.63 -14.44 -64.44
C GLN A 556 -24.72 -12.91 -64.47
N SER A 557 -24.88 -12.38 -65.69
CA SER A 557 -25.32 -11.00 -65.91
C SER A 557 -26.84 -10.94 -65.78
N THR A 558 -27.31 -10.30 -64.71
CA THR A 558 -28.63 -9.64 -64.70
C THR A 558 -28.48 -8.22 -64.18
N ARG A 559 -29.06 -7.31 -64.97
CA ARG A 559 -29.17 -5.84 -64.83
C ARG A 559 -29.10 -5.27 -63.39
N HIS A 560 -28.31 -4.20 -63.28
CA HIS A 560 -28.26 -3.22 -62.17
C HIS A 560 -27.91 -3.79 -60.79
N SER A 561 -26.66 -4.22 -60.61
CA SER A 561 -26.07 -4.43 -59.28
C SER A 561 -25.51 -3.11 -58.77
N VAL A 562 -26.17 -2.55 -57.76
CA VAL A 562 -25.91 -1.20 -57.25
C VAL A 562 -25.03 -1.24 -55.99
N ARG A 563 -24.90 -2.37 -55.28
CA ARG A 563 -24.20 -2.45 -53.97
C ARG A 563 -22.68 -2.34 -54.11
N GLY A 564 -22.13 -1.26 -53.54
CA GLY A 564 -20.72 -0.87 -53.60
C GLY A 564 -20.46 0.43 -54.39
N THR A 565 -21.42 0.89 -55.21
CA THR A 565 -21.41 2.22 -55.83
C THR A 565 -22.08 3.25 -54.90
N LYS A 566 -22.00 4.55 -55.23
CA LYS A 566 -22.70 5.63 -54.48
C LYS A 566 -24.19 5.28 -54.28
N ASP A 567 -24.86 4.80 -55.33
CA ASP A 567 -26.26 4.41 -55.29
C ASP A 567 -26.51 3.18 -54.38
N GLY A 568 -25.53 2.28 -54.23
CA GLY A 568 -25.64 1.10 -53.37
C GLY A 568 -25.40 1.37 -51.90
N GLN A 569 -24.53 2.33 -51.61
CA GLN A 569 -24.36 2.85 -50.26
C GLN A 569 -25.65 3.56 -49.81
N ARG A 570 -26.21 4.40 -50.68
CA ARG A 570 -27.52 5.04 -50.48
C ARG A 570 -28.63 4.01 -50.23
N GLN A 571 -28.75 3.00 -51.08
CA GLN A 571 -29.74 1.94 -50.90
C GLN A 571 -29.56 1.19 -49.57
N SER A 572 -28.32 0.90 -49.16
CA SER A 572 -28.03 0.24 -47.89
C SER A 572 -28.39 1.12 -46.69
N LEU A 573 -28.18 2.43 -46.77
CA LEU A 573 -28.59 3.40 -45.74
C LEU A 573 -30.12 3.47 -45.67
N GLU A 574 -30.80 3.61 -46.80
CA GLU A 574 -32.28 3.62 -46.85
C GLU A 574 -32.90 2.31 -46.32
N GLU A 575 -32.26 1.17 -46.56
CA GLU A 575 -32.67 -0.13 -46.00
C GLU A 575 -32.46 -0.22 -44.49
N GLN A 576 -31.40 0.38 -43.93
CA GLN A 576 -31.18 0.42 -42.48
C GLN A 576 -32.01 1.49 -41.77
N MET A 577 -32.25 2.64 -42.40
CA MET A 577 -33.17 3.67 -41.92
C MET A 577 -34.59 3.12 -41.74
N LYS A 578 -34.97 2.05 -42.47
CA LYS A 578 -36.25 1.33 -42.25
C LYS A 578 -36.25 0.45 -40.99
N LYS A 579 -35.08 0.09 -40.45
CA LYS A 579 -34.87 -0.74 -39.25
C LYS A 579 -34.57 0.09 -37.98
N TRP A 580 -34.75 1.41 -38.04
CA TRP A 580 -34.48 2.38 -36.97
C TRP A 580 -35.16 2.11 -35.61
N ARG A 581 -36.16 1.23 -35.56
CA ARG A 581 -36.87 0.85 -34.32
C ARG A 581 -36.10 -0.14 -33.44
N ASN A 582 -34.97 -0.66 -33.92
CA ASN A 582 -34.12 -1.54 -33.13
C ASN A 582 -33.50 -0.77 -31.97
N ASN A 583 -33.46 -1.39 -30.79
CA ASN A 583 -32.85 -0.78 -29.62
C ASN A 583 -31.34 -0.53 -29.90
N PRO A 584 -30.85 0.73 -29.81
CA PRO A 584 -29.43 1.04 -29.99
C PRO A 584 -28.54 0.22 -29.04
N ILE A 585 -29.02 -0.08 -27.84
CA ILE A 585 -28.29 -0.90 -26.85
C ILE A 585 -28.06 -2.31 -27.39
N GLU A 586 -29.12 -2.98 -27.86
CA GLU A 586 -29.03 -4.34 -28.41
C GLU A 586 -28.13 -4.39 -29.65
N THR A 587 -28.17 -3.33 -30.46
CA THR A 587 -27.36 -3.22 -31.69
C THR A 587 -25.87 -3.05 -31.37
N VAL A 588 -25.55 -2.16 -30.42
CA VAL A 588 -24.17 -1.93 -29.97
C VAL A 588 -23.65 -3.18 -29.24
N SER A 589 -24.42 -3.77 -28.32
CA SER A 589 -24.03 -4.99 -27.61
C SER A 589 -23.79 -6.16 -28.58
N GLY A 590 -24.67 -6.34 -29.58
CA GLY A 590 -24.49 -7.36 -30.62
C GLY A 590 -23.21 -7.15 -31.42
N TYR A 591 -22.91 -5.91 -31.81
CA TYR A 591 -21.66 -5.57 -32.50
C TYR A 591 -20.40 -5.95 -31.71
N PHE A 592 -20.35 -5.64 -30.41
CA PHE A 592 -19.20 -6.00 -29.56
C PHE A 592 -19.05 -7.50 -29.33
N LEU A 593 -20.15 -8.27 -29.42
CA LEU A 593 -20.10 -9.73 -29.36
C LEU A 593 -19.60 -10.33 -30.67
N ASP A 594 -20.07 -9.82 -31.81
CA ASP A 594 -19.73 -10.30 -33.15
C ASP A 594 -18.27 -9.94 -33.53
N GLU A 595 -17.81 -8.74 -33.17
CA GLU A 595 -16.49 -8.21 -33.52
C GLU A 595 -15.44 -8.32 -32.40
N LYS A 596 -15.75 -9.08 -31.33
CA LYS A 596 -14.92 -9.19 -30.11
C LYS A 596 -13.43 -9.43 -30.40
N GLU A 597 -13.11 -10.42 -31.22
CA GLU A 597 -11.72 -10.79 -31.51
C GLU A 597 -10.95 -9.71 -32.28
N ASN A 598 -11.64 -8.99 -33.16
CA ASN A 598 -11.05 -7.90 -33.94
C ASN A 598 -10.81 -6.68 -33.06
N ILE A 599 -11.76 -6.37 -32.18
CA ILE A 599 -11.63 -5.28 -31.20
C ILE A 599 -10.50 -5.57 -30.21
N LEU A 600 -10.36 -6.81 -29.73
CA LEU A 600 -9.25 -7.18 -28.84
C LEU A 600 -7.89 -7.02 -29.52
N LYS A 601 -7.74 -7.48 -30.78
CA LYS A 601 -6.49 -7.28 -31.55
C LYS A 601 -6.14 -5.81 -31.75
N LEU A 602 -7.15 -4.95 -31.93
CA LEU A 602 -6.96 -3.50 -32.04
C LEU A 602 -6.52 -2.84 -30.72
N LEU A 603 -6.93 -3.41 -29.58
CA LEU A 603 -6.53 -2.94 -28.25
C LEU A 603 -5.16 -3.49 -27.82
N GLU A 604 -4.76 -4.67 -28.32
CA GLU A 604 -3.46 -5.31 -28.08
C GLU A 604 -2.30 -4.67 -28.85
N SER A 605 -2.56 -3.92 -29.93
CA SER A 605 -1.52 -3.32 -30.79
C SER A 605 -0.88 -2.04 -30.21
N ARG A 606 -0.79 -1.94 -28.88
CA ARG A 606 -0.25 -0.78 -28.18
C ARG A 606 1.25 -0.87 -27.93
#